data_AF-A0A9N8I0I7-F1
#
_entry.id   AF-A0A9N8I0I7-F1
#
_cell.length_a   1.000
_cell.length_b   1.000
_cell.length_c   1.000
_cell.angle_alpha   90.00
_cell.angle_beta   90.00
_cell.angle_gamma   90.00
#
_symmetry.space_group_name_H-M   'P 1'
#
loop_
_entity.id
_entity.type
_entity.pdbx_description
1 polymer ?
#
loop_
_entity_poly.entity_id
_entity_poly.type
_entity_poly.pdbx_seq_one_letter_code
_entity_poly.pdbx_strand_id
1 'polypeptide(L)'
;MNQSPFDLPDDDEEGEIGETTPEEPTPMDEPPLREMPPVETVNDDDDNIASHQKDEPEKGSSSMEEPFIFNKQHMKTDNPTESGLLPEQMIERTFLMPPAEDGTRVRA
;
A
#
# COMPACT_ATOMS: atom_id res chain seq x y z
N MET A 1 33.98 8.03 -49.97
CA MET A 1 32.90 8.99 -50.31
C MET A 1 31.64 8.16 -50.48
N ASN A 2 31.20 7.41 -49.46
CA ASN A 2 30.44 7.82 -48.25
C ASN A 2 29.07 8.38 -48.62
N GLN A 3 28.13 7.48 -48.92
CA GLN A 3 26.70 7.75 -48.71
C GLN A 3 26.31 6.95 -47.46
N SER A 4 26.04 7.68 -46.38
CA SER A 4 25.55 7.15 -45.11
C SER A 4 24.08 6.73 -45.27
N PRO A 5 23.63 5.62 -44.67
CA PRO A 5 22.25 5.13 -44.78
C PRO A 5 21.25 5.91 -43.91
N PHE A 6 21.53 7.18 -43.59
CA PHE A 6 20.86 7.98 -42.55
C PHE A 6 20.32 9.32 -43.07
N ASP A 7 20.02 9.44 -44.36
CA ASP A 7 19.20 10.54 -44.85
C ASP A 7 17.72 10.20 -44.56
N LEU A 8 17.28 10.50 -43.34
CA LEU A 8 15.87 10.70 -43.05
C LEU A 8 15.46 12.04 -43.70
N PRO A 9 14.25 12.14 -44.28
CA PRO A 9 13.73 13.43 -44.70
C PRO A 9 13.55 14.34 -43.49
N ASP A 10 14.03 15.58 -43.60
CA ASP A 10 13.70 16.68 -42.70
C ASP A 10 12.20 17.00 -42.85
N ASP A 11 11.36 16.38 -42.01
CA ASP A 11 9.99 16.83 -41.77
C ASP A 11 10.04 18.04 -40.82
N ASP A 12 10.48 19.18 -41.35
CA ASP A 12 10.17 20.50 -40.80
C ASP A 12 8.69 20.81 -41.10
N GLU A 13 7.78 20.06 -40.48
CA GLU A 13 6.40 20.52 -40.26
C GLU A 13 6.27 20.84 -38.77
N GLU A 14 6.48 22.11 -38.44
CA GLU A 14 6.05 22.75 -37.20
C GLU A 14 4.51 22.63 -37.12
N GLY A 15 4.05 21.44 -36.71
CA GLY A 15 2.69 21.21 -36.27
C GLY A 15 2.48 22.00 -35.00
N GLU A 16 1.91 23.18 -35.17
CA GLU A 16 1.35 24.03 -34.13
C GLU A 16 0.54 23.17 -33.14
N ILE A 17 1.16 22.77 -32.02
CA ILE A 17 0.45 22.16 -30.89
C ILE A 17 -0.31 23.25 -30.12
N GLY A 18 -1.17 23.95 -30.83
CA GLY A 18 -2.17 24.87 -30.30
C GLY A 18 -3.45 24.15 -29.93
N GLU A 19 -3.38 22.94 -29.36
CA GLU A 19 -4.53 22.33 -28.71
C GLU A 19 -4.47 22.74 -27.24
N THR A 20 -5.14 23.85 -26.91
CA THR A 20 -5.47 24.15 -25.52
C THR A 20 -6.50 23.11 -25.08
N THR A 21 -6.06 21.91 -24.75
CA THR A 21 -6.88 20.99 -23.98
C THR A 21 -7.28 21.77 -22.72
N PRO A 22 -8.58 21.92 -22.39
CA PRO A 22 -8.95 22.51 -21.11
C PRO A 22 -8.19 21.75 -20.03
N GLU A 23 -7.43 22.46 -19.19
CA GLU A 23 -6.71 21.83 -18.09
C GLU A 23 -7.72 21.04 -17.27
N GLU A 24 -7.58 19.71 -17.26
CA GLU A 24 -8.45 18.88 -16.45
C GLU A 24 -8.23 19.28 -14.98
N PRO A 25 -9.30 19.59 -14.23
CA PRO A 25 -9.16 20.04 -12.86
C PRO A 25 -8.44 18.96 -12.07
N THR A 26 -7.39 19.36 -11.36
CA THR A 26 -6.66 18.47 -10.48
C THR A 26 -7.43 18.31 -9.17
N PRO A 27 -7.23 17.22 -8.42
CA PRO A 27 -7.86 17.03 -7.11
C PRO A 27 -7.52 18.14 -6.09
N MET A 28 -6.50 18.95 -6.37
CA MET A 28 -6.09 20.08 -5.54
C MET A 28 -6.85 21.37 -5.86
N ASP A 29 -7.55 21.43 -6.99
CA ASP A 29 -8.39 22.56 -7.40
C ASP A 29 -9.77 22.54 -6.71
N GLU A 30 -10.10 21.44 -6.03
CA GLU A 30 -11.31 21.32 -5.21
C GLU A 30 -11.14 22.03 -3.85
N PRO A 31 -12.20 22.70 -3.34
CA PRO A 31 -12.15 23.33 -2.03
C PRO A 31 -12.01 22.28 -0.91
N PRO A 32 -11.42 22.65 0.24
CA PRO A 32 -11.24 21.71 1.35
C PRO A 32 -12.59 21.25 1.90
N LEU A 33 -12.65 20.02 2.44
CA LEU A 33 -13.88 19.35 2.91
C LEU A 33 -14.77 20.20 3.83
N ARG A 34 -14.18 21.10 4.63
CA ARG A 34 -14.90 22.00 5.55
C ARG A 34 -15.70 23.11 4.85
N GLU A 35 -15.32 23.45 3.63
CA GLU A 35 -15.93 24.49 2.78
C GLU A 35 -16.95 23.88 1.80
N MET A 36 -16.98 22.55 1.69
CA MET A 36 -17.98 21.81 0.91
C MET A 36 -19.32 21.78 1.65
N PRO A 37 -20.46 21.78 0.93
CA PRO A 37 -21.76 21.64 1.54
C PRO A 37 -21.88 20.29 2.28
N PRO A 38 -22.66 20.23 3.38
CA PRO A 38 -22.90 18.98 4.07
C PRO A 38 -23.60 18.01 3.12
N VAL A 39 -23.02 16.82 2.98
CA VAL A 39 -23.62 15.72 2.22
C VAL A 39 -24.58 14.98 3.14
N GLU A 40 -25.86 14.89 2.75
CA GLU A 40 -26.80 14.01 3.44
C GLU A 40 -26.40 12.55 3.19
N THR A 41 -25.91 11.90 4.24
CA THR A 41 -25.68 10.46 4.23
C THR A 41 -26.98 9.75 4.58
N VAL A 42 -27.12 8.49 4.14
CA VAL A 42 -28.19 7.62 4.65
C VAL A 42 -28.09 7.55 6.18
N ASN A 43 -29.23 7.56 6.87
CA ASN A 43 -29.26 7.44 8.33
C ASN A 43 -28.81 6.04 8.73
N ASP A 44 -28.12 5.92 9.87
CA ASP A 44 -27.69 4.63 10.41
C ASP A 44 -28.87 3.71 10.81
N ASP A 45 -30.09 4.25 10.83
CA ASP A 45 -31.36 3.54 11.07
C ASP A 45 -31.94 2.87 9.80
N ASP A 46 -31.17 2.78 8.70
CA ASP A 46 -31.62 2.08 7.49
C ASP A 46 -31.78 0.57 7.76
N ASP A 47 -32.99 0.05 7.61
CA ASP A 47 -33.33 -1.37 7.77
C ASP A 47 -32.47 -2.30 6.90
N ASN A 48 -31.80 -1.77 5.87
CA ASN A 48 -30.89 -2.49 4.97
C ASN A 48 -29.48 -2.74 5.53
N ILE A 49 -29.13 -2.26 6.73
CA ILE A 49 -27.84 -2.63 7.34
C ILE A 49 -27.81 -4.14 7.64
N ALA A 50 -26.66 -4.77 7.44
CA ALA A 50 -26.53 -6.21 7.64
C ALA A 50 -26.72 -6.56 9.14
N SER A 51 -27.24 -7.75 9.45
CA SER A 51 -27.52 -8.14 10.84
C SER A 51 -26.31 -8.03 11.77
N HIS A 52 -25.11 -8.34 11.27
CA HIS A 52 -23.86 -8.22 12.03
C HIS A 52 -23.38 -6.78 12.27
N GLN A 53 -24.00 -5.79 11.61
CA GLN A 53 -23.76 -4.35 11.82
C GLN A 53 -24.82 -3.73 12.74
N LYS A 54 -26.04 -4.29 12.79
CA LYS A 54 -27.08 -3.91 13.77
C LYS A 54 -26.62 -4.17 15.20
N ASP A 55 -25.87 -5.25 15.36
CA ASP A 55 -25.25 -5.65 16.62
C ASP A 55 -23.80 -5.11 16.72
N GLU A 56 -23.51 -3.91 16.18
CA GLU A 56 -22.19 -3.30 16.42
C GLU A 56 -22.01 -3.23 17.94
N PRO A 57 -21.01 -3.94 18.48
CA PRO A 57 -20.83 -3.97 19.91
C PRO A 57 -20.40 -2.53 20.28
N GLU A 58 -21.08 -1.92 21.27
CA GLU A 58 -20.92 -0.51 21.66
C GLU A 58 -19.50 -0.01 21.43
N LYS A 59 -19.32 1.12 20.72
CA LYS A 59 -18.01 1.70 20.38
C LYS A 59 -17.04 1.68 21.59
N GLY A 60 -16.19 0.65 21.66
CA GLY A 60 -15.35 0.35 22.83
C GLY A 60 -15.36 -1.10 23.31
N SER A 61 -16.35 -1.91 22.95
CA SER A 61 -16.37 -3.34 23.23
C SER A 61 -15.62 -4.08 22.13
N SER A 62 -14.30 -3.92 22.12
CA SER A 62 -13.49 -5.06 21.73
C SER A 62 -13.94 -6.23 22.60
N SER A 63 -14.01 -7.45 22.05
CA SER A 63 -14.23 -8.67 22.86
C SER A 63 -13.19 -8.86 23.97
N MET A 64 -12.14 -8.03 24.00
CA MET A 64 -11.24 -7.85 25.12
C MET A 64 -11.71 -6.67 25.97
N GLU A 65 -11.89 -6.90 27.27
CA GLU A 65 -12.21 -5.86 28.28
C GLU A 65 -11.19 -4.70 28.29
N GLU A 66 -10.02 -4.89 27.67
CA GLU A 66 -8.97 -3.89 27.52
C GLU A 66 -8.45 -3.82 26.07
N PRO A 67 -8.06 -2.63 25.58
CA PRO A 67 -7.42 -2.50 24.28
C PRO A 67 -6.11 -3.30 24.27
N PHE A 68 -5.90 -4.12 23.23
CA PHE A 68 -4.65 -4.86 23.08
C PHE A 68 -3.48 -3.88 22.92
N ILE A 69 -2.61 -3.82 23.93
CA ILE A 69 -1.47 -2.91 23.93
C ILE A 69 -0.35 -3.51 23.08
N PHE A 70 -0.16 -3.00 21.86
CA PHE A 70 0.99 -3.33 21.03
C PHE A 70 2.28 -2.71 21.59
N ASN A 71 2.85 -3.35 22.62
CA ASN A 71 4.14 -2.97 23.16
C ASN A 71 5.28 -3.68 22.40
N LYS A 72 6.51 -3.17 22.57
CA LYS A 72 7.71 -3.73 21.91
C LYS A 72 7.99 -5.19 22.27
N GLN A 73 7.48 -5.68 23.40
CA GLN A 73 7.63 -7.08 23.81
C GLN A 73 6.77 -7.99 22.93
N HIS A 74 5.54 -7.58 22.58
CA HIS A 74 4.66 -8.33 21.67
C HIS A 74 5.17 -8.38 20.23
N MET A 75 6.03 -7.44 19.83
CA MET A 75 6.68 -7.40 18.51
C MET A 75 8.11 -7.93 18.53
N LYS A 76 8.58 -8.49 19.65
CA LYS A 76 9.94 -9.03 19.75
C LYS A 76 9.99 -10.40 19.10
N THR A 77 10.61 -10.48 17.93
CA THR A 77 11.02 -11.74 17.32
C THR A 77 12.44 -12.09 17.79
N ASP A 78 12.69 -13.36 18.09
CA ASP A 78 14.03 -13.83 18.42
C ASP A 78 14.99 -13.65 17.25
N ASN A 79 16.27 -13.39 17.55
CA ASN A 79 17.28 -13.27 16.52
C ASN A 79 17.51 -14.65 15.89
N PRO A 80 17.32 -14.82 14.56
CA PRO A 80 17.55 -16.09 13.89
C PRO A 80 19.01 -16.56 13.95
N THR A 81 19.96 -15.68 14.29
CA THR A 81 21.41 -16.00 14.39
C THR A 81 21.91 -16.12 15.83
N GLU A 82 21.03 -16.32 16.81
CA GLU A 82 21.43 -16.50 18.21
C GLU A 82 22.26 -17.79 18.39
N SER A 83 23.43 -17.67 19.01
CA SER A 83 24.38 -18.78 19.18
C SER A 83 24.10 -19.58 20.44
N GLY A 84 24.32 -20.90 20.41
CA GLY A 84 24.23 -21.77 21.60
C GLY A 84 22.81 -22.26 21.93
N LEU A 85 21.89 -22.15 20.97
CA LEU A 85 20.53 -22.68 21.09
C LEU A 85 20.51 -24.21 21.08
N LEU A 86 19.55 -24.79 21.80
CA LEU A 86 19.27 -26.22 21.72
C LEU A 86 18.63 -26.55 20.36
N PRO A 87 18.85 -27.75 19.79
CA PRO A 87 18.27 -28.14 18.50
C PRO A 87 16.74 -27.97 18.42
N GLU A 88 16.03 -28.26 19.51
CA GLU A 88 14.57 -28.06 19.59
C GLU A 88 14.16 -26.60 19.38
N GLN A 89 14.97 -25.66 19.88
CA GLN A 89 14.73 -24.22 19.74
C GLN A 89 15.13 -23.68 18.37
N MET A 90 15.87 -24.45 17.56
CA MET A 90 16.25 -24.07 16.21
C MET A 90 15.14 -24.36 15.19
N ILE A 91 14.26 -25.33 15.45
CA ILE A 91 13.20 -25.77 14.51
C ILE A 91 12.19 -24.64 14.23
N GLU A 92 11.87 -23.84 15.25
CA GLU A 92 10.91 -22.74 15.12
C GLU A 92 11.54 -21.47 14.51
N ARG A 93 12.86 -21.46 14.29
CA ARG A 93 13.59 -20.32 13.73
C ARG A 93 13.85 -20.55 12.24
N THR A 94 13.67 -19.50 11.44
CA THR A 94 13.99 -19.51 10.01
C THR A 94 15.19 -18.60 9.73
N PHE A 95 16.10 -19.01 8.85
CA PHE A 95 17.21 -18.18 8.43
C PHE A 95 17.27 -18.05 6.90
N LEU A 96 17.63 -16.85 6.45
CA LEU A 96 17.80 -16.59 5.02
C LEU A 96 19.18 -17.08 4.59
N MET A 97 19.23 -18.08 3.72
CA MET A 97 20.50 -18.52 3.17
C MET A 97 21.11 -17.42 2.26
N PRO A 98 22.45 -17.36 2.17
CA PRO A 98 23.10 -16.56 1.15
C PRO A 98 22.55 -16.91 -0.23
N PRO A 99 22.46 -15.93 -1.16
CA PRO A 99 22.02 -16.22 -2.51
C PRO A 99 22.95 -17.24 -3.17
N ALA A 100 22.36 -18.14 -3.96
CA ALA A 100 23.11 -19.02 -4.84
C ALA A 100 23.73 -18.23 -6.00
N GLU A 101 24.59 -18.87 -6.81
CA GLU A 101 25.27 -18.23 -7.96
C GLU A 101 24.30 -17.65 -8.99
N ASP A 102 23.08 -18.19 -9.06
CA ASP A 102 21.97 -17.70 -9.87
C ASP A 102 21.20 -16.52 -9.24
N GLY A 103 21.59 -16.08 -8.04
CA GLY A 103 20.97 -14.99 -7.29
C GLY A 103 19.72 -15.39 -6.50
N THR A 104 19.31 -16.66 -6.54
CA THR A 104 18.13 -17.13 -5.80
C THR A 104 18.42 -17.22 -4.30
N ARG A 105 17.45 -16.83 -3.47
CA ARG A 105 17.56 -16.93 -2.00
C ARG A 105 16.51 -17.90 -1.47
N VAL A 106 16.95 -18.84 -0.63
CA VAL A 106 16.10 -19.85 -0.03
C VAL A 106 16.04 -19.64 1.48
N ARG A 107 14.87 -19.86 2.07
CA ARG A 107 14.71 -19.95 3.53
C ARG A 107 14.88 -21.41 3.92
N ALA A 108 15.69 -21.66 4.95
CA ALA A 108 15.86 -22.97 5.56
C ALA A 108 15.02 -23.07 6.84
#